data_AF-A0A7C8MM57-F1
#
_entry.id   AF-A0A7C8MM57-F1
#
_cell.length_a   1.000
_cell.length_b   1.000
_cell.length_c   1.000
_cell.angle_alpha   90.00
_cell.angle_beta   90.00
_cell.angle_gamma   90.00
#
_symmetry.space_group_name_H-M   'P 1'
#
loop_
_entity.id
_entity.type
_entity.pdbx_description
1 polymer ?
#
loop_
_entity_poly.entity_id
_entity_poly.type
_entity_poly.pdbx_seq_one_letter_code
_entity_poly.pdbx_strand_id
1 'polypeptide(L)'
;MLFAANIVALVLSFGSNGVFASPFPRQACAVKSQRKAWESLNDTEKKAYINADLCLMEAPPMTGVPGAQSVWDELQYTHAAQADYVHNVGAFLPFHRYYVTLHQTLLSTVCGYTGPLPYWNEPLNVGALDKASIFDPETAFGGDGSGSSRCITDGPFANITLRI
;
A
#
# COMPACT_ATOMS: atom_id res chain seq x y z
N MET A 1 -17.32 63.11 13.66
CA MET A 1 -18.70 62.88 13.18
C MET A 1 -18.63 62.92 11.66
N LEU A 2 -18.89 61.89 10.84
CA LEU A 2 -19.39 60.53 10.98
C LEU A 2 -18.52 59.61 10.09
N PHE A 3 -18.29 58.36 10.49
CA PHE A 3 -17.83 57.31 9.59
C PHE A 3 -19.04 56.76 8.82
N ALA A 4 -19.00 56.81 7.48
CA ALA A 4 -19.94 56.07 6.64
C ALA A 4 -19.28 54.74 6.23
N ALA A 5 -19.74 53.64 6.81
CA ALA A 5 -19.33 52.29 6.41
C ALA A 5 -20.15 51.88 5.18
N ASN A 6 -19.49 51.76 4.02
CA ASN A 6 -20.07 51.10 2.86
C ASN A 6 -20.03 49.58 3.08
N ILE A 7 -21.18 49.01 3.42
CA ILE A 7 -21.39 47.56 3.40
C ILE A 7 -21.56 47.16 1.93
N VAL A 8 -20.49 46.63 1.33
CA VAL A 8 -20.61 45.89 0.08
C VAL A 8 -21.17 44.51 0.45
N ALA A 9 -22.44 44.29 0.19
CA ALA A 9 -23.04 42.96 0.27
C ALA A 9 -22.36 42.05 -0.75
N LEU A 10 -21.52 41.12 -0.28
CA LEU A 10 -21.00 40.04 -1.10
C LEU A 10 -22.16 39.08 -1.36
N VAL A 11 -22.82 39.24 -2.51
CA VAL A 11 -23.78 38.25 -3.01
C VAL A 11 -22.99 37.00 -3.35
N LEU A 12 -23.04 35.99 -2.48
CA LEU A 12 -22.61 34.63 -2.82
C LEU A 12 -23.63 34.05 -3.79
N SER A 13 -23.43 34.33 -5.08
CA SER A 13 -24.09 33.60 -6.15
C SER A 13 -23.56 32.16 -6.16
N PHE A 14 -24.21 31.26 -5.42
CA PHE A 14 -24.10 29.83 -5.64
C PHE A 14 -24.79 29.50 -6.96
N GLY A 15 -24.04 29.63 -8.05
CA GLY A 15 -24.57 29.49 -9.39
C GLY A 15 -23.48 29.12 -10.38
N SER A 16 -23.04 27.86 -10.35
CA SER A 16 -22.79 27.08 -11.56
C SER A 16 -22.44 25.65 -11.16
N ASN A 17 -23.14 24.70 -11.78
CA ASN A 17 -22.68 23.32 -11.95
C ASN A 17 -21.44 23.33 -12.87
N GLY A 18 -20.35 23.93 -12.39
CA GLY A 18 -19.08 23.97 -13.09
C GLY A 18 -18.47 22.58 -13.05
N VAL A 19 -18.60 21.84 -14.14
CA VAL A 19 -17.69 20.72 -14.40
C VAL A 19 -16.29 21.34 -14.45
N PHE A 20 -15.52 21.16 -13.38
CA PHE A 20 -14.10 21.52 -13.37
C PHE A 20 -13.39 20.66 -14.42
N ALA A 21 -13.33 21.16 -15.65
CA ALA A 21 -12.51 20.57 -16.68
C ALA A 21 -11.05 20.75 -16.25
N SER A 22 -10.38 19.63 -15.95
CA SER A 22 -8.95 19.65 -15.66
C SER A 22 -8.20 20.29 -16.84
N PRO A 23 -7.37 21.31 -16.62
CA PRO A 23 -6.60 21.97 -17.68
C PRO A 23 -5.50 21.05 -18.25
N PHE A 24 -5.28 19.88 -17.64
CA PHE A 24 -4.30 18.92 -18.10
C PHE A 24 -4.92 17.98 -19.15
N PRO A 25 -4.29 17.83 -20.32
CA PRO A 25 -4.75 16.85 -21.30
C PRO A 25 -4.78 15.47 -20.66
N ARG A 26 -5.94 14.81 -20.70
CA ARG A 26 -6.07 13.43 -20.21
C ARG A 26 -5.23 12.53 -21.12
N GLN A 27 -4.05 12.17 -20.66
CA GLN A 27 -3.24 11.18 -21.35
C GLN A 27 -3.86 9.80 -21.11
N ALA A 28 -4.10 9.06 -22.19
CA ALA A 28 -4.58 7.69 -22.06
C ALA A 28 -3.47 6.82 -21.46
N CYS A 29 -3.79 6.01 -20.46
CA CYS A 29 -2.88 4.98 -19.96
C CYS A 29 -2.67 3.93 -21.05
N ALA A 30 -1.52 3.98 -21.72
CA ALA A 30 -1.18 3.06 -22.81
C ALA A 30 -1.05 1.61 -22.31
N VAL A 31 -0.52 1.44 -21.09
CA VAL A 31 -0.37 0.15 -20.43
C VAL A 31 -1.25 0.13 -19.19
N LYS A 32 -2.06 -0.91 -19.04
CA LYS A 32 -2.90 -1.16 -17.86
C LYS A 32 -2.35 -2.37 -17.13
N SER A 33 -2.11 -2.25 -15.83
CA SER A 33 -1.80 -3.39 -14.97
C SER A 33 -3.10 -3.98 -14.43
N GLN A 34 -3.14 -5.31 -14.32
CA GLN A 34 -4.25 -6.02 -13.68
C GLN A 34 -3.81 -6.50 -12.29
N ARG A 35 -4.60 -6.15 -11.26
CA ARG A 35 -4.47 -6.75 -9.94
C ARG A 35 -5.29 -8.03 -9.89
N LYS A 36 -4.76 -9.06 -9.23
CA LYS A 36 -5.39 -10.40 -9.17
C LYS A 36 -5.68 -10.78 -7.72
N ALA A 37 -6.77 -11.50 -7.48
CA ALA A 37 -7.02 -12.08 -6.16
C ALA A 37 -5.94 -13.11 -5.86
N TRP A 38 -5.46 -13.22 -4.62
CA TRP A 38 -4.41 -14.16 -4.23
C TRP A 38 -4.73 -15.60 -4.66
N GLU A 39 -5.99 -15.99 -4.54
CA GLU A 39 -6.51 -17.32 -4.88
C GLU A 39 -6.46 -17.60 -6.40
N SER A 40 -6.35 -16.55 -7.22
CA SER A 40 -6.26 -16.65 -8.68
C SER A 40 -4.83 -16.64 -9.22
N LEU A 41 -3.83 -16.49 -8.35
CA LEU A 41 -2.43 -16.64 -8.71
C LEU A 41 -2.07 -18.13 -8.72
N ASN A 42 -1.29 -18.55 -9.73
CA ASN A 42 -0.63 -19.84 -9.66
C ASN A 42 0.60 -19.78 -8.73
N ASP A 43 1.13 -20.94 -8.32
CA ASP A 43 2.22 -21.00 -7.35
C ASP A 43 3.50 -20.29 -7.81
N THR A 44 3.76 -20.24 -9.12
CA THR A 44 4.89 -19.47 -9.67
C THR A 44 4.68 -17.97 -9.49
N GLU A 45 3.48 -17.45 -9.77
CA GLU A 45 3.13 -16.05 -9.54
C GLU A 45 3.20 -15.69 -8.06
N LYS A 46 2.69 -16.56 -7.17
CA LYS A 46 2.74 -16.37 -5.71
C LYS A 46 4.19 -16.30 -5.22
N LYS A 47 5.01 -17.31 -5.55
CA LYS A 47 6.43 -17.33 -5.17
C LYS A 47 7.21 -16.15 -5.73
N ALA A 48 6.92 -15.73 -6.97
CA ALA A 48 7.57 -14.55 -7.56
C ALA A 48 7.24 -13.26 -6.80
N TYR A 49 6.00 -13.11 -6.31
CA TYR A 49 5.60 -11.97 -5.49
C TYR A 49 6.31 -12.00 -4.13
N ILE A 50 6.27 -13.13 -3.43
CA ILE A 50 6.89 -13.30 -2.11
C ILE A 50 8.42 -13.09 -2.18
N ASN A 51 9.09 -13.65 -3.18
CA ASN A 51 10.52 -13.45 -3.38
C ASN A 51 10.87 -11.97 -3.64
N ALA A 52 10.01 -11.22 -4.30
CA ALA A 52 10.22 -9.79 -4.52
C ALA A 52 10.07 -8.99 -3.22
N ASP A 53 9.12 -9.33 -2.36
CA ASP A 53 9.01 -8.73 -1.02
C ASP A 53 10.22 -9.05 -0.14
N LEU A 54 10.66 -10.31 -0.10
CA LEU A 54 11.88 -10.70 0.62
C LEU A 54 13.11 -9.96 0.09
N CYS A 55 13.21 -9.78 -1.23
CA CYS A 55 14.26 -8.96 -1.82
C CYS A 55 14.20 -7.50 -1.32
N LEU A 56 13.02 -6.88 -1.17
CA LEU A 56 12.92 -5.52 -0.61
C LEU A 56 13.35 -5.46 0.86
N MET A 57 13.18 -6.55 1.62
CA MET A 57 13.64 -6.68 3.00
C MET A 57 15.16 -6.86 3.13
N GLU A 58 15.85 -7.19 2.03
CA GLU A 58 17.32 -7.30 1.97
C GLU A 58 17.98 -6.15 1.20
N ALA A 59 17.25 -5.49 0.30
CA ALA A 59 17.75 -4.40 -0.52
C ALA A 59 18.18 -3.21 0.35
N PRO A 60 19.37 -2.61 0.10
CA PRO A 60 19.89 -1.54 0.95
C PRO A 60 18.96 -0.30 0.94
N PRO A 61 18.88 0.46 2.06
CA PRO A 61 18.10 1.68 2.14
C PRO A 61 18.49 2.69 1.05
N MET A 62 17.52 3.47 0.57
CA MET A 62 17.70 4.39 -0.56
C MET A 62 17.46 5.86 -0.21
N THR A 63 16.71 6.14 0.84
CA THR A 63 16.22 7.49 1.18
C THR A 63 16.88 8.09 2.42
N GLY A 64 17.70 7.30 3.12
CA GLY A 64 18.52 7.78 4.23
C GLY A 64 17.75 7.90 5.55
N VAL A 65 16.68 7.11 5.72
CA VAL A 65 15.95 7.02 7.00
C VAL A 65 16.92 6.54 8.09
N PRO A 66 17.12 7.29 9.18
CA PRO A 66 18.01 6.87 10.27
C PRO A 66 17.59 5.53 10.86
N GLY A 67 18.52 4.58 10.92
CA GLY A 67 18.28 3.24 11.49
C GLY A 67 17.67 2.22 10.52
N ALA A 68 17.21 2.63 9.33
CA ALA A 68 16.75 1.70 8.32
C ALA A 68 17.91 0.80 7.85
N GLN A 69 17.66 -0.50 7.72
CA GLN A 69 18.62 -1.49 7.19
C GLN A 69 18.20 -2.00 5.81
N SER A 70 16.96 -1.74 5.40
CA SER A 70 16.43 -2.15 4.10
C SER A 70 15.47 -1.12 3.49
N VAL A 71 15.18 -1.26 2.19
CA VAL A 71 14.08 -0.54 1.51
C VAL A 71 12.76 -0.82 2.21
N TRP A 72 12.56 -2.04 2.72
CA TRP A 72 11.36 -2.39 3.49
C TRP A 72 11.22 -1.57 4.77
N ASP A 73 12.31 -1.36 5.52
CA ASP A 73 12.29 -0.53 6.73
C ASP A 73 11.91 0.92 6.39
N GLU A 74 12.39 1.47 5.27
CA GLU A 74 12.03 2.82 4.81
C GLU A 74 10.55 2.92 4.40
N LEU A 75 10.02 1.88 3.76
CA LEU A 75 8.61 1.78 3.39
C LEU A 75 7.72 1.75 4.64
N GLN A 76 8.08 0.96 5.65
CA GLN A 76 7.38 0.89 6.94
C GLN A 76 7.46 2.22 7.70
N TYR A 77 8.65 2.81 7.79
CA TYR A 77 8.86 4.10 8.45
C TYR A 77 7.98 5.20 7.83
N THR A 78 7.91 5.27 6.50
CA THR A 78 7.10 6.27 5.79
C THR A 78 5.63 6.19 6.18
N HIS A 79 5.08 4.99 6.32
CA HIS A 79 3.70 4.80 6.77
C HIS A 79 3.53 5.16 8.25
N ALA A 80 4.43 4.68 9.11
CA ALA A 80 4.39 4.95 10.55
C ALA A 80 4.48 6.45 10.86
N ALA A 81 5.40 7.17 10.23
CA ALA A 81 5.62 8.60 10.43
C ALA A 81 4.44 9.47 9.97
N GLN A 82 3.58 8.96 9.08
CA GLN A 82 2.44 9.69 8.52
C GLN A 82 1.09 9.20 9.04
N ALA A 83 1.06 8.21 9.93
CA ALA A 83 -0.16 7.51 10.34
C ALA A 83 -1.27 8.47 10.79
N ASP A 84 -0.94 9.46 11.62
CA ASP A 84 -1.88 10.47 12.17
C ASP A 84 -2.46 11.41 11.10
N TYR A 85 -1.77 11.57 9.96
CA TYR A 85 -2.16 12.47 8.88
C TYR A 85 -2.88 11.77 7.73
N VAL A 86 -2.89 10.43 7.73
CA VAL A 86 -3.44 9.62 6.63
C VAL A 86 -4.59 8.72 7.06
N HIS A 87 -4.80 8.49 8.36
CA HIS A 87 -5.93 7.73 8.88
C HIS A 87 -7.07 8.64 9.37
N ASN A 88 -8.31 8.21 9.18
CA ASN A 88 -9.52 8.95 9.59
C ASN A 88 -9.67 10.35 8.96
N VAL A 89 -9.09 10.55 7.77
CA VAL A 89 -9.14 11.80 7.02
C VAL A 89 -9.50 11.56 5.55
N GLY A 90 -9.84 12.63 4.81
CA GLY A 90 -10.14 12.55 3.38
C GLY A 90 -8.99 12.03 2.52
N ALA A 91 -7.74 12.13 2.99
CA ALA A 91 -6.56 11.62 2.31
C ALA A 91 -6.38 10.09 2.42
N PHE A 92 -7.16 9.40 3.26
CA PHE A 92 -6.97 7.97 3.55
C PHE A 92 -6.91 7.10 2.29
N LEU A 93 -7.96 7.12 1.47
CA LEU A 93 -8.03 6.30 0.25
C LEU A 93 -6.97 6.67 -0.81
N PRO A 94 -6.76 7.96 -1.17
CA PRO A 94 -5.74 8.30 -2.16
C PRO A 94 -4.31 8.02 -1.66
N PHE A 95 -4.03 8.25 -0.37
CA PHE A 95 -2.72 7.93 0.21
C PHE A 95 -2.42 6.43 0.12
N HIS A 96 -3.30 5.57 0.62
CA HIS A 96 -3.08 4.12 0.58
C HIS A 96 -3.04 3.57 -0.85
N ARG A 97 -3.84 4.13 -1.77
CA ARG A 97 -3.75 3.78 -3.19
C ARG A 97 -2.36 4.10 -3.75
N TYR A 98 -1.84 5.29 -3.44
CA TYR A 98 -0.51 5.69 -3.88
C TYR A 98 0.59 4.85 -3.21
N TYR A 99 0.46 4.58 -1.91
CA TYR A 99 1.42 3.76 -1.14
C TYR A 99 1.54 2.34 -1.70
N VAL A 100 0.42 1.70 -2.04
CA VAL A 100 0.42 0.38 -2.69
C VAL A 100 0.97 0.44 -4.12
N THR A 101 0.76 1.55 -4.85
CA THR A 101 1.41 1.77 -6.15
C THR A 101 2.91 1.96 -6.01
N LEU A 102 3.38 2.66 -4.98
CA LEU A 102 4.80 2.82 -4.68
C LEU A 102 5.44 1.47 -4.35
N HIS A 103 4.79 0.64 -3.53
CA HIS A 103 5.25 -0.73 -3.27
C HIS A 103 5.38 -1.55 -4.56
N GLN A 104 4.36 -1.52 -5.44
CA GLN A 104 4.45 -2.17 -6.76
C GLN A 104 5.62 -1.65 -7.60
N THR A 105 5.87 -0.33 -7.58
CA THR A 105 7.01 0.27 -8.27
C THR A 105 8.31 -0.26 -7.69
N LEU A 106 8.48 -0.29 -6.37
CA LEU A 106 9.69 -0.80 -5.71
C LEU A 106 9.93 -2.28 -6.03
N LEU A 107 8.89 -3.13 -5.95
CA LEU A 107 8.98 -4.54 -6.36
C LEU A 107 9.55 -4.66 -7.78
N SER A 108 9.12 -3.80 -8.70
CA SER A 108 9.56 -3.84 -10.10
C SER A 108 10.95 -3.24 -10.31
N THR A 109 11.23 -2.05 -9.77
CA THR A 109 12.46 -1.30 -10.05
C THR A 109 13.65 -1.75 -9.22
N VAL A 110 13.42 -2.27 -8.01
CA VAL A 110 14.48 -2.75 -7.11
C VAL A 110 14.67 -4.26 -7.26
N CYS A 111 13.57 -5.01 -7.34
CA CYS A 111 13.59 -6.48 -7.28
C CYS A 111 13.20 -7.17 -8.60
N GLY A 112 12.99 -6.41 -9.68
CA GLY A 112 12.71 -6.98 -11.01
C GLY A 112 11.36 -7.70 -11.12
N TYR A 113 10.43 -7.46 -10.19
CA TYR A 113 9.11 -8.08 -10.23
C TYR A 113 8.32 -7.60 -11.46
N THR A 114 7.77 -8.56 -12.21
CA THR A 114 6.97 -8.31 -13.42
C THR A 114 5.56 -8.87 -13.33
N GLY A 115 5.23 -9.51 -12.20
CA GLY A 115 3.92 -10.13 -11.99
C GLY A 115 2.81 -9.14 -11.64
N PRO A 116 1.56 -9.65 -11.56
CA PRO A 116 0.41 -8.87 -11.14
C PRO A 116 0.43 -8.62 -9.64
N LEU A 117 0.13 -7.39 -9.20
CA LEU A 117 -0.01 -7.10 -7.77
C LEU A 117 -1.23 -7.86 -7.20
N PRO A 118 -1.04 -8.72 -6.18
CA PRO A 118 -2.14 -9.46 -5.61
C PRO A 118 -3.01 -8.60 -4.67
N TYR A 119 -4.22 -9.07 -4.39
CA TYR A 119 -5.04 -8.61 -3.27
C TYR A 119 -5.66 -9.82 -2.56
N TRP A 120 -5.93 -9.67 -1.26
CA TRP A 120 -6.66 -10.69 -0.51
C TRP A 120 -8.17 -10.51 -0.71
N ASN A 121 -8.85 -11.55 -1.18
CA ASN A 121 -10.30 -11.57 -1.30
C ASN A 121 -10.93 -12.11 -0.01
N GLU A 122 -10.84 -11.33 1.07
CA GLU A 122 -11.30 -11.66 2.43
C GLU A 122 -12.68 -12.35 2.52
N PRO A 123 -13.71 -11.94 1.74
CA PRO A 123 -15.02 -12.61 1.77
C PRO A 123 -14.98 -14.12 1.55
N LEU A 124 -13.98 -14.65 0.82
CA LEU A 124 -13.83 -16.09 0.59
C LEU A 124 -13.40 -16.87 1.84
N ASN A 125 -12.87 -16.19 2.86
CA ASN A 125 -12.30 -16.82 4.05
C ASN A 125 -13.07 -16.51 5.34
N VAL A 126 -14.24 -15.88 5.23
CA VAL A 126 -15.10 -15.60 6.39
C VAL A 126 -15.46 -16.91 7.10
N GLY A 127 -15.17 -16.99 8.39
CA GLY A 127 -15.42 -18.18 9.22
C GLY A 127 -14.32 -19.24 9.18
N ALA A 128 -13.28 -19.07 8.36
CA ALA A 128 -12.15 -20.00 8.26
C ALA A 128 -10.86 -19.25 7.86
N LEU A 129 -10.52 -18.19 8.59
CA LEU A 129 -9.36 -17.35 8.29
C LEU A 129 -8.05 -18.12 8.38
N ASP A 130 -7.92 -19.02 9.36
CA ASP A 130 -6.79 -19.93 9.56
C ASP A 130 -6.54 -20.87 8.36
N LYS A 131 -7.54 -21.04 7.49
CA LYS A 131 -7.47 -21.87 6.28
C LYS A 131 -7.35 -21.07 4.99
N ALA A 132 -7.22 -19.74 5.09
CA ALA A 132 -7.07 -18.92 3.91
C ALA A 132 -5.76 -19.24 3.19
N SER A 133 -5.81 -19.38 1.86
CA SER A 133 -4.62 -19.71 1.05
C SER A 133 -3.52 -18.65 1.09
N ILE A 134 -3.80 -17.48 1.66
CA ILE A 134 -2.81 -16.42 1.93
C ILE A 134 -1.91 -16.77 3.12
N PHE A 135 -2.33 -17.68 4.00
CA PHE A 135 -1.53 -18.20 5.13
C PHE A 135 -0.90 -19.57 4.84
N ASP A 136 -0.79 -19.95 3.57
CA ASP A 136 -0.06 -21.16 3.16
C ASP A 136 1.46 -20.99 3.43
N PRO A 137 2.12 -21.93 4.13
CA PRO A 137 3.52 -21.78 4.48
C PRO A 137 4.48 -22.03 3.30
N GLU A 138 4.05 -22.71 2.23
CA GLU A 138 4.94 -23.07 1.13
C GLU A 138 4.98 -22.03 0.01
N THR A 139 3.85 -21.36 -0.22
CA THR A 139 3.64 -20.48 -1.37
C THR A 139 3.15 -19.09 -1.01
N ALA A 140 2.83 -18.82 0.26
CA ALA A 140 2.25 -17.56 0.71
C ALA A 140 2.99 -16.96 1.91
N PHE A 141 2.28 -16.32 2.85
CA PHE A 141 2.87 -15.46 3.87
C PHE A 141 3.25 -16.19 5.17
N GLY A 142 3.00 -17.50 5.27
CA GLY A 142 3.12 -18.23 6.54
C GLY A 142 1.85 -18.16 7.39
N GLY A 143 1.79 -19.03 8.38
CA GLY A 143 0.64 -19.24 9.24
C GLY A 143 0.60 -18.33 10.46
N ASP A 144 0.01 -18.86 11.53
CA ASP A 144 -0.13 -18.14 12.80
C ASP A 144 1.15 -18.25 13.67
N GLY A 145 1.27 -17.34 14.62
CA GLY A 145 2.34 -17.37 15.61
C GLY A 145 2.21 -18.56 16.55
N SER A 146 3.34 -19.16 16.94
CA SER A 146 3.37 -20.32 17.85
C SER A 146 4.22 -20.09 19.10
N GLY A 147 4.04 -20.96 20.09
CA GLY A 147 4.80 -20.93 21.36
C GLY A 147 4.48 -19.73 22.26
N SER A 148 5.35 -19.51 23.25
CA SER A 148 5.19 -18.41 24.22
C SER A 148 5.54 -17.03 23.63
N SER A 149 6.38 -16.98 22.61
CA SER A 149 6.76 -15.74 21.92
C SER A 149 5.74 -15.28 20.88
N ARG A 150 4.83 -16.18 20.45
CA ARG A 150 3.86 -15.94 19.36
C ARG A 150 4.52 -15.48 18.06
N CYS A 151 5.76 -15.87 17.83
CA CYS A 151 6.46 -15.59 16.58
C CYS A 151 5.91 -16.51 15.48
N ILE A 152 5.88 -16.00 14.26
CA ILE A 152 5.67 -16.84 13.07
C ILE A 152 6.85 -17.81 12.97
N THR A 153 6.54 -19.11 12.88
CA THR A 153 7.56 -20.18 12.87
C THR A 153 7.65 -20.93 11.56
N ASP A 154 6.79 -20.62 10.59
CA ASP A 154 6.74 -21.24 9.28
C ASP A 154 6.68 -20.20 8.15
N GLY A 155 6.85 -20.71 6.94
CA GLY A 155 6.78 -19.92 5.73
C GLY A 155 7.91 -18.93 5.49
N PRO A 156 7.82 -18.16 4.39
CA PRO A 156 8.94 -17.41 3.85
C PRO A 156 9.37 -16.23 4.73
N PHE A 157 8.49 -15.77 5.62
CA PHE A 157 8.76 -14.67 6.53
C PHE A 157 9.12 -15.11 7.96
N ALA A 158 9.29 -16.41 8.20
CA ALA A 158 9.82 -16.89 9.48
C ALA A 158 11.23 -16.34 9.73
N ASN A 159 11.55 -16.09 11.01
CA ASN A 159 12.84 -15.56 11.46
C ASN A 159 13.23 -14.17 10.92
N ILE A 160 12.28 -13.40 10.37
CA ILE A 160 12.51 -12.01 10.00
C ILE A 160 12.44 -11.12 11.23
N THR A 161 13.38 -10.18 11.32
CA THR A 161 13.39 -9.16 12.37
C THR A 161 12.62 -7.93 11.89
N LEU A 162 11.56 -7.57 12.61
CA LEU A 162 10.89 -6.27 12.46
C LEU A 162 11.73 -5.18 13.14
N ARG A 163 12.08 -4.12 12.41
CA ARG A 163 13.05 -3.09 12.85
C ARG A 163 12.45 -1.68 12.98
N ILE A 164 11.15 -1.57 13.27
CA ILE A 164 10.46 -0.28 13.48
C ILE A 164 11.00 0.45 14.71
#